data_AF-A0A4R9PX05-F1
#
_entry.id   AF-A0A4R9PX05-F1
#
_cell.length_a   1.000
_cell.length_b   1.000
_cell.length_c   1.000
_cell.angle_alpha   90.00
_cell.angle_beta   90.00
_cell.angle_gamma   90.00
#
_symmetry.space_group_name_H-M   'P 1'
#
loop_
_entity.id
_entity.type
_entity.pdbx_description
1 polymer ?
#
loop_
_entity_poly.entity_id
_entity_poly.type
_entity_poly.pdbx_seq_one_letter_code
_entity_poly.pdbx_strand_id
1 'polypeptide(L)'
;IVSAPIIVPGIIVGLALLRYFVVPFGIGITLALFLAHTALILPYAVRVVSASLNNLRSDIEEAAVLLGSSRLGAFFRVVLPNIRGGILSAFILGFVTSFNQVPVSLFLSGPGVRTLPIDMLGYMEIVFD
;
A
#
# COMPACT_ATOMS: atom_id res chain seq x y z
N ILE A 1 15.08 -5.61 1.51
CA ILE A 1 14.39 -5.70 0.19
C ILE A 1 13.00 -5.07 0.28
N VAL A 2 12.11 -5.54 1.16
CA VAL A 2 10.74 -4.99 1.25
C VAL A 2 10.71 -3.48 1.56
N SER A 3 11.64 -2.93 2.36
CA SER A 3 11.68 -1.49 2.67
C SER A 3 12.27 -0.59 1.57
N ALA A 4 12.79 -1.16 0.47
CA ALA A 4 13.46 -0.41 -0.59
C ALA A 4 12.61 0.73 -1.20
N PRO A 5 11.29 0.58 -1.41
CA PRO A 5 10.47 1.64 -1.99
C PRO A 5 10.38 2.91 -1.12
N ILE A 6 10.52 2.82 0.20
CA ILE A 6 10.35 3.96 1.12
C ILE A 6 11.53 4.96 1.01
N ILE A 7 12.71 4.49 0.61
CA ILE A 7 13.92 5.32 0.57
C ILE A 7 13.86 6.31 -0.60
N VAL A 8 13.10 5.99 -1.65
CA VAL A 8 13.02 6.80 -2.86
C VAL A 8 11.97 7.91 -2.66
N PRO A 9 12.34 9.18 -2.85
CA PRO A 9 11.39 10.29 -2.82
C PRO A 9 10.23 10.09 -3.81
N GLY A 10 9.00 10.36 -3.38
CA GLY A 10 7.79 10.15 -4.20
C GLY A 10 7.80 10.91 -5.53
N ILE A 11 8.40 12.10 -5.58
CA ILE A 11 8.62 12.87 -6.82
C ILE A 11 9.39 12.05 -7.85
N ILE A 12 10.48 11.40 -7.41
CA ILE A 12 11.33 10.60 -8.29
C ILE A 12 10.56 9.39 -8.81
N VAL A 13 9.76 8.75 -7.95
CA VAL A 13 8.91 7.61 -8.34
C VAL A 13 7.88 8.03 -9.39
N GLY A 14 7.12 9.10 -9.13
CA GLY A 14 6.10 9.59 -10.05
C GLY A 14 6.68 10.00 -11.40
N LEU A 15 7.76 10.80 -11.39
CA LEU A 15 8.43 11.24 -12.62
C LEU A 15 9.05 10.07 -13.40
N ALA A 16 9.67 9.11 -12.72
CA ALA A 16 10.26 7.94 -13.37
C ALA A 16 9.19 7.06 -14.02
N LEU A 17 8.08 6.80 -13.33
CA LEU A 17 6.97 6.04 -13.89
C LEU A 17 6.34 6.76 -15.09
N LEU A 18 6.15 8.08 -15.01
CA LEU A 18 5.66 8.86 -16.14
C LEU A 18 6.61 8.75 -17.34
N ARG A 19 7.90 9.08 -17.13
CA ARG A 19 8.89 9.22 -18.20
C ARG A 19 9.28 7.90 -18.86
N TYR A 20 9.42 6.84 -18.07
CA TYR A 20 9.97 5.56 -18.55
C TYR A 20 8.90 4.50 -18.81
N PHE A 21 7.70 4.62 -18.22
CA PHE A 21 6.64 3.62 -18.37
C PHE A 21 5.42 4.17 -19.11
N VAL A 22 4.81 5.24 -18.61
CA VAL A 22 3.57 5.80 -19.19
C VAL A 22 3.80 6.36 -20.59
N VAL A 23 4.79 7.23 -20.78
CA VAL A 23 5.04 7.89 -22.08
C VAL A 23 5.55 6.92 -23.15
N PRO A 24 6.56 6.05 -22.89
CA PRO A 24 7.15 5.23 -23.95
C PRO A 24 6.30 4.00 -24.32
N PHE A 25 5.59 3.42 -23.34
CA PHE A 25 4.83 2.18 -23.53
C PHE A 25 3.31 2.41 -23.56
N GLY A 26 2.83 3.65 -23.39
CA GLY A 26 1.41 3.96 -23.40
C GLY A 26 0.65 3.35 -22.21
N ILE A 27 1.32 3.09 -21.09
CA ILE A 27 0.66 2.53 -19.90
C ILE A 27 -0.36 3.53 -19.36
N GLY A 28 -1.59 3.07 -19.14
CA GLY A 28 -2.65 3.93 -18.59
C GLY A 28 -2.27 4.54 -17.24
N ILE A 29 -2.51 5.84 -17.09
CA ILE A 29 -2.17 6.61 -15.87
C ILE A 29 -2.79 5.96 -14.62
N THR A 30 -4.04 5.50 -14.69
CA THR A 30 -4.72 4.81 -13.58
C THR A 30 -3.97 3.56 -13.12
N LEU A 31 -3.45 2.77 -14.06
CA LEU A 31 -2.68 1.57 -13.74
C LEU A 31 -1.32 1.93 -13.13
N ALA A 32 -0.62 2.90 -13.72
CA ALA A 32 0.64 3.39 -13.18
C ALA A 32 0.48 3.93 -11.74
N LEU A 33 -0.59 4.68 -11.49
CA LEU A 33 -0.92 5.22 -10.18
C LEU A 33 -1.22 4.08 -9.18
N PHE A 34 -2.04 3.10 -9.57
CA PHE A 34 -2.33 1.94 -8.72
C PHE A 34 -1.06 1.17 -8.33
N LEU A 35 -0.18 0.92 -9.29
CA LEU A 35 1.09 0.22 -9.06
C LEU A 35 2.04 1.05 -8.18
N ALA A 36 2.16 2.35 -8.42
CA ALA A 36 3.00 3.25 -7.64
C ALA A 36 2.58 3.26 -6.16
N HIS A 37 1.29 3.48 -5.89
CA HIS A 37 0.77 3.53 -4.53
C HIS A 37 0.91 2.17 -3.85
N THR A 38 0.58 1.07 -4.54
CA THR A 38 0.73 -0.28 -3.99
C THR A 38 2.18 -0.58 -3.60
N ALA A 39 3.15 -0.27 -4.47
CA ALA A 39 4.57 -0.50 -4.20
C ALA A 39 5.08 0.32 -3.00
N LEU A 40 4.60 1.56 -2.84
CA LEU A 40 4.99 2.44 -1.73
C LEU A 40 4.35 2.05 -0.39
N ILE A 41 3.12 1.54 -0.41
CA ILE A 41 2.36 1.18 0.79
C ILE A 41 2.73 -0.22 1.32
N LEU A 42 3.05 -1.15 0.42
CA LEU A 42 3.34 -2.55 0.74
C LEU A 42 4.31 -2.73 1.93
N PRO A 43 5.41 -1.97 2.07
CA PRO A 43 6.35 -2.17 3.16
C PRO A 43 5.76 -1.80 4.53
N TYR A 44 4.85 -0.82 4.58
CA TYR A 44 4.12 -0.45 5.79
C TYR A 44 3.15 -1.56 6.19
N ALA A 45 2.39 -2.08 5.23
CA ALA A 45 1.47 -3.18 5.47
C ALA A 45 2.20 -4.43 5.99
N VAL A 46 3.30 -4.82 5.33
CA VAL A 46 4.14 -5.95 5.75
C VAL A 46 4.66 -5.73 7.16
N ARG A 47 5.14 -4.52 7.50
CA ARG A 47 5.66 -4.22 8.83
C ARG A 47 4.61 -4.38 9.93
N VAL A 48 3.41 -3.85 9.72
CA VAL A 48 2.33 -3.94 10.72
C VAL A 48 1.80 -5.37 10.85
N VAL A 49 1.57 -6.06 9.74
CA VAL A 49 1.09 -7.45 9.76
C VAL A 49 2.13 -8.38 10.38
N SER A 50 3.41 -8.21 10.06
CA SER A 50 4.49 -9.00 10.66
C SER A 50 4.59 -8.79 12.18
N ALA A 51 4.40 -7.55 12.66
CA ALA A 51 4.35 -7.28 14.08
C ALA A 51 3.15 -7.99 14.75
N SER A 52 1.98 -8.00 14.10
CA SER A 52 0.81 -8.72 14.60
C SER A 52 1.02 -10.23 14.64
N LEU A 53 1.71 -10.80 13.64
CA LEU A 53 2.08 -12.21 13.59
C LEU A 53 3.07 -12.58 14.69
N ASN A 54 4.11 -11.75 14.90
CA ASN A 54 5.12 -12.00 15.94
C ASN A 54 4.54 -11.93 17.36
N ASN A 55 3.45 -11.17 17.56
CA ASN A 55 2.74 -11.12 18.84
C ASN A 55 1.79 -12.31 19.05
N LEU A 56 1.46 -13.06 17.99
CA LEU A 56 0.63 -14.25 18.09
C LEU A 56 1.46 -15.38 18.70
N ARG A 57 0.91 -16.07 19.70
CA ARG A 57 1.56 -17.26 20.27
C ARG A 57 1.55 -18.37 19.20
N SER A 58 2.70 -18.92 18.84
CA SER A 58 2.81 -19.93 17.78
C SER A 58 2.17 -21.28 18.14
N ASP A 59 2.00 -21.55 19.44
CA ASP A 59 1.44 -22.80 19.96
C ASP A 59 -0.03 -23.02 19.55
N ILE A 60 -0.80 -21.95 19.34
CA ILE A 60 -2.21 -22.10 18.92
C ILE A 60 -2.34 -22.61 17.48
N GLU A 61 -1.39 -22.29 16.59
CA GLU A 61 -1.37 -22.80 15.22
C GLU A 61 -0.98 -24.28 15.22
N GLU A 62 0.07 -24.63 15.98
CA GLU A 62 0.53 -26.00 16.15
C GLU A 62 -0.55 -26.89 16.75
N ALA A 63 -1.26 -26.41 17.77
CA ALA A 63 -2.38 -27.13 18.38
C ALA A 63 -3.50 -27.41 17.37
N ALA A 64 -3.84 -26.44 16.51
CA ALA A 64 -4.84 -26.63 15.47
C ALA A 64 -4.43 -27.70 14.45
N VAL A 65 -3.14 -27.74 14.08
CA VAL A 65 -2.61 -28.76 13.19
C VAL A 65 -2.63 -30.15 13.85
N LEU A 66 -2.24 -30.24 15.13
CA LEU A 66 -2.28 -31.49 15.90
C LEU A 66 -3.70 -32.06 16.06
N LEU A 67 -4.72 -31.19 16.12
CA LEU A 67 -6.13 -31.57 16.16
C LEU A 67 -6.71 -31.95 14.79
N GLY A 68 -5.87 -32.08 13.75
CA GLY A 68 -6.26 -32.56 12.42
C GLY A 68 -6.53 -31.47 11.39
N SER A 69 -6.25 -30.20 11.68
CA SER A 69 -6.31 -29.15 10.67
C SER A 69 -5.10 -29.23 9.72
N SER A 70 -5.31 -29.02 8.42
CA SER A 70 -4.19 -28.73 7.52
C SER A 70 -3.57 -27.38 7.88
N ARG A 71 -2.29 -27.15 7.53
CA ARG A 71 -1.61 -25.85 7.75
C ARG A 71 -2.39 -24.67 7.16
N LEU A 72 -2.91 -24.85 5.94
CA LEU A 72 -3.75 -23.84 5.30
C LEU A 72 -5.07 -23.62 6.08
N GLY A 73 -5.69 -24.70 6.55
CA GLY A 73 -6.89 -24.64 7.38
C GLY A 73 -6.64 -23.94 8.72
N ALA A 74 -5.50 -24.20 9.36
CA ALA A 74 -5.09 -23.57 10.61
C ALA A 74 -4.84 -22.07 10.41
N PHE A 75 -4.22 -21.69 9.29
CA PHE A 75 -4.04 -20.29 8.93
C PHE A 75 -5.38 -19.55 8.83
N PHE A 76 -6.34 -20.05 8.04
CA PHE A 76 -7.62 -19.35 7.84
C PHE A 76 -8.56 -19.40 9.06
N ARG A 77 -8.52 -20.47 9.85
CA ARG A 77 -9.43 -20.65 11.01
C ARG A 77 -8.87 -20.10 12.32
N VAL A 78 -7.55 -20.06 12.49
CA VAL A 78 -6.90 -19.68 13.74
C VAL A 78 -6.04 -18.44 13.56
N VAL A 79 -5.05 -18.46 12.67
CA VAL A 79 -4.09 -17.35 12.55
C VAL A 79 -4.78 -16.07 12.06
N LEU A 80 -5.48 -16.13 10.92
CA LEU A 80 -6.07 -14.98 10.25
C LEU A 80 -7.11 -14.23 11.12
N PRO A 81 -8.06 -14.90 11.81
CA PRO A 81 -8.99 -14.22 12.71
C PRO A 81 -8.31 -13.57 13.92
N ASN A 82 -7.21 -14.14 14.42
CA ASN A 82 -6.48 -13.58 15.55
C ASN A 82 -5.67 -12.33 15.17
N ILE A 83 -5.09 -12.28 13.96
CA ILE A 83 -4.34 -11.12 13.47
C ILE A 83 -5.22 -10.08 12.76
N ARG A 84 -6.55 -10.27 12.68
CA ARG A 84 -7.47 -9.37 11.96
C ARG A 84 -7.35 -7.91 12.39
N GLY A 85 -7.07 -7.68 13.68
CA GLY A 85 -6.84 -6.34 14.23
C GLY A 85 -5.59 -5.69 13.63
N GLY A 86 -4.50 -6.45 13.52
CA GLY A 86 -3.27 -6.01 12.86
C GLY A 86 -3.47 -5.75 11.37
N ILE A 87 -4.26 -6.56 10.67
CA ILE A 87 -4.61 -6.33 9.26
C ILE A 87 -5.40 -5.04 9.09
N LEU A 88 -6.39 -4.78 9.96
CA LEU A 88 -7.16 -3.54 9.93
C LEU A 88 -6.26 -2.31 10.21
N SER A 89 -5.36 -2.41 11.19
CA SER A 89 -4.37 -1.36 11.44
C SER A 89 -3.45 -1.12 10.25
N ALA A 90 -3.01 -2.19 9.57
CA ALA A 90 -2.20 -2.09 8.36
C ALA A 90 -2.97 -1.39 7.21
N PHE A 91 -4.25 -1.72 7.04
CA PHE A 91 -5.12 -1.09 6.05
C PHE A 91 -5.28 0.41 6.30
N ILE A 92 -5.62 0.81 7.53
CA ILE A 92 -5.82 2.23 7.88
C ILE A 92 -4.52 3.02 7.70
N LEU A 93 -3.40 2.49 8.20
CA LEU A 93 -2.10 3.13 8.03
C LEU A 93 -1.73 3.26 6.55
N GLY A 94 -1.94 2.20 5.77
CA GLY A 94 -1.67 2.20 4.34
C GLY A 94 -2.52 3.21 3.59
N PHE A 95 -3.81 3.32 3.93
CA PHE A 95 -4.73 4.30 3.35
C PHE A 95 -4.28 5.74 3.63
N VAL A 96 -4.01 6.08 4.90
CA VAL A 96 -3.54 7.42 5.27
C VAL A 96 -2.20 7.75 4.60
N THR A 97 -1.28 6.78 4.56
CA THR A 97 0.02 6.94 3.92
C THR A 97 -0.13 7.18 2.42
N SER A 98 -1.01 6.42 1.75
CA SER A 98 -1.37 6.58 0.33
C SER A 98 -1.91 7.98 0.03
N PHE A 99 -2.83 8.44 0.87
CA PHE A 99 -3.49 9.73 0.72
C PHE A 99 -2.49 10.89 0.80
N ASN A 100 -1.43 10.73 1.59
CA ASN A 100 -0.34 11.70 1.71
C ASN A 100 0.69 11.64 0.57
N GLN A 101 0.57 10.73 -0.40
CA GLN A 101 1.48 10.63 -1.56
C GLN A 101 1.14 11.63 -2.68
N VAL A 102 0.93 12.90 -2.33
CA VAL A 102 0.71 13.99 -3.31
C VAL A 102 1.81 14.05 -4.38
N PRO A 103 3.12 13.93 -4.05
CA PRO A 103 4.14 14.13 -5.06
C PRO A 103 4.18 13.03 -6.13
N VAL A 104 3.78 11.79 -5.80
CA VAL A 104 3.68 10.69 -6.78
C VAL A 104 2.47 10.93 -7.69
N SER A 105 1.32 11.21 -7.07
CA SER A 105 0.07 11.48 -7.78
C SER A 105 0.18 12.66 -8.72
N LEU A 106 0.97 13.69 -8.38
CA LEU A 106 1.14 14.88 -9.21
C LEU A 106 1.69 14.54 -10.61
N PHE A 107 2.73 13.70 -10.68
CA PHE A 107 3.31 13.26 -11.95
C PHE A 107 2.51 12.15 -12.64
N LEU A 108 1.63 11.46 -11.90
CA LEU A 108 0.74 10.43 -12.42
C LEU A 108 -0.72 10.89 -12.44
N SER A 109 -0.95 12.17 -12.74
CA SER A 109 -2.28 12.74 -12.99
C SER A 109 -2.37 13.27 -14.42
N GLY A 110 -3.58 13.28 -14.99
CA GLY A 110 -3.79 13.71 -16.37
C GLY A 110 -5.26 13.92 -16.72
N PRO A 111 -5.60 14.17 -18.00
CA PRO A 111 -6.99 14.34 -18.43
C PRO A 111 -7.84 13.12 -18.04
N GLY A 112 -8.88 13.34 -17.24
CA GLY A 112 -9.79 12.28 -16.77
C GLY A 112 -9.28 11.43 -15.60
N VAL A 113 -8.06 11.65 -15.10
CA VAL A 113 -7.51 10.93 -13.93
C VAL A 113 -6.86 11.92 -12.97
N ARG A 114 -7.59 12.24 -11.90
CA ARG A 114 -7.12 13.07 -10.79
C ARG A 114 -7.50 12.43 -9.46
N THR A 115 -6.57 12.46 -8.51
CA THR A 115 -6.84 12.01 -7.14
C THR A 115 -7.32 13.17 -6.29
N LEU A 116 -8.15 12.89 -5.28
CA LEU A 116 -8.70 13.91 -4.39
C LEU A 116 -7.64 14.85 -3.77
N PRO A 117 -6.46 14.40 -3.31
CA PRO A 117 -5.41 15.31 -2.82
C PRO A 117 -4.88 16.29 -3.87
N ILE A 118 -4.86 15.90 -5.14
CA ILE A 118 -4.40 16.76 -6.25
C ILE A 118 -5.46 17.81 -6.59
N ASP A 119 -6.74 17.43 -6.56
CA ASP A 119 -7.81 18.41 -6.74
C ASP A 119 -7.86 19.42 -5.58
N MET A 120 -7.64 18.96 -4.34
CA MET A 120 -7.51 19.86 -3.18
C MET A 120 -6.32 20.82 -3.33
N LEU A 121 -5.17 20.33 -3.79
CA LEU A 121 -3.99 21.16 -4.05
C LEU A 121 -4.30 22.23 -5.12
N GLY A 122 -4.88 21.83 -6.25
CA GLY A 122 -5.25 22.78 -7.31
C GLY A 122 -6.29 23.81 -6.85
N TYR A 123 -7.23 23.42 -5.98
CA TYR A 123 -8.16 24.37 -5.37
C TYR A 123 -7.45 25.38 -4.47
N MET A 124 -6.48 24.95 -3.67
CA MET A 124 -5.69 25.85 -2.84
C MET A 124 -4.88 26.84 -3.69
N GLU A 125 -4.23 26.38 -4.75
CA GLU A 125 -3.46 27.24 -5.67
C GLU A 125 -4.35 28.34 -6.27
N ILE A 126 -5.56 28.00 -6.75
CA ILE A 126 -6.49 28.96 -7.36
C ILE A 126 -7.04 29.99 -6.36
N VAL A 127 -7.20 29.62 -5.09
CA VAL A 127 -7.81 30.50 -4.06
C VAL A 127 -6.80 31.44 -3.41
N PHE A 128 -5.52 31.04 -3.36
CA PHE A 128 -4.46 31.80 -2.70
C PHE A 128 -3.54 32.59 -3.67
N ASP A 129 -3.68 32.40 -4.98
CA ASP A 129 -3.21 33.32 -6.03
C ASP A 129 -4.24 34.41 -6.35
#